data_AF-A0A836LKQ2-F1
#
_entry.id   AF-A0A836LKQ2-F1
#
_cell.length_a   1.000
_cell.length_b   1.000
_cell.length_c   1.000
_cell.angle_alpha   90.00
_cell.angle_beta   90.00
_cell.angle_gamma   90.00
#
_symmetry.space_group_name_H-M   'P 1'
#
loop_
_entity.id
_entity.type
_entity.pdbx_description
1 polymer ?
#
loop_
_entity_poly.entity_id
_entity_poly.type
_entity_poly.pdbx_seq_one_letter_code
_entity_poly.pdbx_strand_id
1 'polypeptide(L)'
;MAGKFRGDVGKLSKPKKTKAAKRAKSKKVVSLVKRSPKLAQDTLQSRIAELISGDNAGSSRISGSKINKAASPSPPAKVQVGKAALEVVGKRKRELVVPEKDAPVRRSTAEAVGLKILHQAVKSQSHGRLLPHQNRHDYEYRLRSVATMGVVQLFNSLAQSRKASAALDAEEPKMTSDKVLEKKQMVSKEVFLAALRQPQRQ
;
A
#
# COMPACT_ATOMS: atom_id res chain seq x y z
N MET A 1 -42.71 23.33 -19.87
CA MET A 1 -41.44 24.08 -19.83
C MET A 1 -40.31 23.13 -19.45
N ALA A 2 -39.43 22.79 -20.39
CA ALA A 2 -38.22 22.02 -20.15
C ALA A 2 -37.02 22.89 -20.55
N GLY A 3 -36.17 23.23 -19.57
CA GLY A 3 -34.98 24.05 -19.79
C GLY A 3 -33.94 23.31 -20.65
N LYS A 4 -33.31 24.04 -21.58
CA LYS A 4 -32.20 23.53 -22.40
C LYS A 4 -30.93 23.48 -21.53
N PHE A 5 -30.47 22.27 -21.25
CA PHE A 5 -29.20 22.00 -20.57
C PHE A 5 -28.03 22.42 -21.49
N ARG A 6 -27.59 23.68 -21.39
CA ARG A 6 -26.34 24.17 -21.99
C ARG A 6 -25.22 24.04 -20.97
N GLY A 7 -24.67 22.84 -20.86
CA GLY A 7 -23.35 22.62 -20.27
C GLY A 7 -22.33 22.50 -21.40
N ASP A 8 -21.35 23.39 -21.41
CA ASP A 8 -20.33 23.55 -22.45
C ASP A 8 -19.70 22.23 -22.93
N VAL A 9 -20.03 21.84 -24.17
CA VAL A 9 -19.28 20.85 -24.95
C VAL A 9 -18.02 21.55 -25.51
N GLY A 10 -17.14 21.97 -24.62
CA GLY A 10 -16.00 22.84 -24.93
C GLY A 10 -14.70 22.32 -24.35
N LYS A 11 -13.96 21.55 -25.16
CA LYS A 11 -12.56 21.15 -24.98
C LYS A 11 -12.27 20.35 -23.70
N LEU A 12 -12.18 19.02 -23.86
CA LEU A 12 -11.44 18.14 -22.94
C LEU A 12 -10.00 18.67 -22.78
N SER A 13 -9.77 19.54 -21.80
CA SER A 13 -8.43 19.87 -21.35
C SER A 13 -7.77 18.55 -21.00
N LYS A 14 -6.66 18.22 -21.67
CA LYS A 14 -5.96 16.96 -21.45
C LYS A 14 -5.72 16.83 -19.94
N PRO A 15 -6.10 15.71 -19.30
CA PRO A 15 -5.99 15.59 -17.85
C PRO A 15 -4.54 15.88 -17.44
N LYS A 16 -4.35 16.81 -16.49
CA LYS A 16 -3.03 17.11 -15.92
C LYS A 16 -2.43 15.80 -15.43
N LYS A 17 -1.46 15.26 -16.17
CA LYS A 17 -0.78 14.01 -15.82
C LYS A 17 -0.24 14.14 -14.40
N THR A 18 -0.76 13.30 -13.50
CA THR A 18 -0.33 13.24 -12.11
C THR A 18 1.17 12.92 -12.04
N LYS A 19 1.84 13.32 -10.96
CA LYS A 19 3.28 13.04 -10.77
C LYS A 19 3.60 11.53 -10.90
N ALA A 20 2.65 10.66 -10.55
CA ALA A 20 2.74 9.22 -10.73
C ALA A 20 2.73 8.78 -12.21
N ALA A 21 1.85 9.36 -13.03
CA ALA A 21 1.77 9.06 -14.46
C ALA A 21 2.99 9.55 -15.26
N LYS A 22 3.64 10.65 -14.83
CA LYS A 22 4.92 11.10 -15.40
C LYS A 22 6.09 10.15 -15.05
N ARG A 23 6.12 9.61 -13.83
CA ARG A 23 7.14 8.63 -13.38
C ARG A 23 6.99 7.24 -14.01
N ALA A 24 5.79 6.86 -14.45
CA ALA A 24 5.56 5.56 -15.08
C ALA A 24 6.22 5.44 -16.47
N LYS A 25 6.30 6.55 -17.23
CA LYS A 25 6.96 6.56 -18.55
C LYS A 25 8.49 6.58 -18.48
N SER A 26 9.08 6.92 -17.33
CA SER A 26 10.54 6.89 -17.12
C SER A 26 11.03 5.57 -16.53
N LYS A 27 10.19 4.52 -16.48
CA LYS A 27 10.62 3.19 -16.06
C LYS A 27 11.51 2.61 -17.15
N LYS A 28 12.81 2.84 -17.00
CA LYS A 28 13.89 2.20 -17.75
C LYS A 28 13.63 0.68 -17.71
N VAL A 29 13.59 0.04 -18.87
CA VAL A 29 13.48 -1.42 -18.98
C VAL A 29 14.72 -2.01 -18.28
N VAL A 30 14.52 -2.57 -17.10
CA VAL A 30 15.59 -3.23 -16.33
C VAL A 30 15.58 -4.69 -16.74
N SER A 31 16.53 -5.09 -17.59
CA SER A 31 16.79 -6.50 -17.87
C SER A 31 17.33 -7.19 -16.61
N LEU A 32 16.91 -8.44 -16.39
CA LEU A 32 17.30 -9.27 -15.24
C LEU A 32 18.82 -9.48 -15.13
N VAL A 33 19.55 -9.29 -16.23
CA VAL A 33 21.01 -9.36 -16.30
C VAL A 33 21.56 -7.93 -16.40
N LYS A 34 22.38 -7.52 -15.41
CA LYS A 34 23.19 -6.30 -15.49
C LYS A 34 24.29 -6.51 -16.54
N ARG A 35 24.02 -6.14 -17.79
CA ARG A 35 25.07 -6.01 -18.79
C ARG A 35 25.82 -4.70 -18.52
N SER A 36 27.15 -4.76 -18.41
CA SER A 36 27.96 -3.55 -18.39
C SER A 36 27.64 -2.71 -19.64
N PRO A 37 27.66 -1.37 -19.55
CA PRO A 37 27.46 -0.53 -20.72
C PRO A 37 28.45 -0.93 -21.81
N LYS A 38 27.97 -1.03 -23.05
CA LYS A 38 28.83 -1.29 -24.20
C LYS A 38 29.89 -0.19 -24.24
N LEU A 39 31.16 -0.58 -24.27
CA LEU A 39 32.28 0.34 -24.44
C LEU A 39 32.14 1.06 -25.79
N ALA A 40 32.57 2.32 -25.86
CA ALA A 40 32.60 3.05 -27.13
C ALA A 40 33.55 2.34 -28.10
N GLN A 41 33.23 2.37 -29.40
CA GLN A 41 33.94 1.59 -30.40
C GLN A 41 35.44 1.92 -30.44
N ASP A 42 35.79 3.19 -30.25
CA ASP A 42 37.16 3.68 -30.20
C ASP A 42 37.94 3.12 -28.99
N THR A 43 37.27 2.99 -27.84
CA THR A 43 37.85 2.38 -26.63
C THR A 43 38.02 0.87 -26.73
N LEU A 44 37.22 0.21 -27.57
CA LEU A 44 37.40 -1.21 -27.90
C LEU A 44 38.55 -1.40 -28.87
N GLN A 45 38.64 -0.58 -29.92
CA GLN A 45 39.70 -0.65 -30.91
C GLN A 45 41.07 -0.35 -30.31
N SER A 46 41.18 0.64 -29.42
CA SER A 46 42.42 0.91 -28.67
C SER A 46 42.85 -0.26 -27.80
N ARG A 47 41.93 -0.87 -27.02
CA ARG A 47 42.25 -2.05 -26.21
C ARG A 47 42.62 -3.29 -27.04
N ILE A 48 41.95 -3.47 -28.19
CA ILE A 48 42.27 -4.55 -29.12
C ILE A 48 43.65 -4.31 -29.73
N ALA A 49 43.97 -3.07 -30.11
CA ALA A 49 45.29 -2.70 -30.60
C ALA A 49 46.38 -2.88 -29.54
N GLU A 50 46.11 -2.53 -28.27
CA GLU A 50 47.01 -2.77 -27.13
C GLU A 50 47.25 -4.26 -26.88
N LEU A 51 46.21 -5.09 -26.98
CA LEU A 51 46.32 -6.54 -26.84
C LEU A 51 47.10 -7.18 -27.99
N ILE A 52 46.86 -6.74 -29.23
CA ILE A 52 47.57 -7.25 -30.42
C ILE A 52 49.02 -6.76 -30.45
N SER A 53 49.29 -5.54 -29.98
CA SER A 53 50.65 -4.98 -29.92
C SER A 53 51.46 -5.49 -28.73
N GLY A 54 50.78 -6.01 -27.69
CA GLY A 54 51.40 -6.56 -26.48
C GLY A 54 52.06 -7.93 -26.65
N ASP A 55 51.75 -8.66 -27.73
CA ASP A 55 52.29 -10.01 -27.96
C ASP A 55 53.73 -10.03 -28.51
N ASN A 56 54.34 -8.88 -28.77
CA ASN A 56 55.75 -8.77 -29.20
C ASN A 56 56.72 -8.24 -28.12
N ALA A 57 56.27 -8.05 -26.87
CA ALA A 57 57.14 -7.67 -25.78
C ALA A 57 56.89 -8.54 -24.54
N GLY A 58 57.50 -9.73 -24.55
CA GLY A 58 58.00 -10.49 -23.40
C GLY A 58 57.23 -10.41 -22.09
N SER A 59 56.59 -11.54 -21.74
CA SER A 59 56.55 -12.12 -20.40
C SER A 59 56.93 -11.18 -19.24
N SER A 60 55.95 -10.50 -18.64
CA SER A 60 56.12 -10.04 -17.27
C SER A 60 54.79 -9.89 -16.52
N ARG A 61 54.62 -10.79 -15.55
CA ARG A 61 54.06 -10.56 -14.21
C ARG A 61 52.58 -10.20 -14.13
N ILE A 62 51.79 -11.26 -13.95
CA ILE A 62 50.67 -11.29 -12.99
C ILE A 62 51.20 -10.72 -11.66
N SER A 63 51.01 -9.43 -11.43
CA SER A 63 51.41 -8.77 -10.20
C SER A 63 50.18 -8.47 -9.35
N GLY A 64 50.08 -9.26 -8.28
CA GLY A 64 49.64 -8.80 -6.97
C GLY A 64 48.31 -8.07 -6.92
N SER A 65 47.25 -8.87 -6.71
CA SER A 65 46.06 -8.42 -5.99
C SER A 65 46.49 -7.71 -4.70
N LYS A 66 46.52 -6.38 -4.73
CA LYS A 66 46.64 -5.56 -3.52
C LYS A 66 45.32 -5.72 -2.77
N ILE A 67 45.31 -6.68 -1.85
CA ILE A 67 44.32 -6.77 -0.78
C ILE A 67 44.44 -5.45 -0.02
N ASN A 68 43.55 -4.52 -0.34
CA ASN A 68 43.39 -3.28 0.41
C ASN A 68 42.97 -3.68 1.82
N LYS A 69 43.94 -3.62 2.73
CA LYS A 69 43.79 -3.65 4.18
C LYS A 69 42.51 -2.90 4.55
N ALA A 70 41.48 -3.65 4.97
CA ALA A 70 40.28 -3.05 5.52
C ALA A 70 40.71 -2.11 6.64
N ALA A 71 40.43 -0.82 6.47
CA ALA A 71 40.66 0.15 7.53
C ALA A 71 39.90 -0.32 8.76
N SER A 72 40.63 -0.53 9.85
CA SER A 72 40.07 -0.80 11.17
C SER A 72 38.97 0.21 11.48
N PRO A 73 37.80 -0.21 12.02
CA PRO A 73 36.78 0.74 12.41
C PRO A 73 37.40 1.76 13.39
N SER A 74 37.25 3.04 13.07
CA SER A 74 37.70 4.11 13.98
C SER A 74 37.03 3.89 15.33
N PRO A 75 37.75 4.04 16.46
CA PRO A 75 37.14 3.91 17.77
C PRO A 75 35.95 4.90 17.88
N PRO A 76 34.87 4.52 18.60
CA PRO A 76 33.69 5.36 18.72
C PRO A 76 34.10 6.73 19.26
N ALA A 77 33.82 7.78 18.49
CA ALA A 77 34.02 9.14 18.92
C ALA A 77 33.06 9.41 20.09
N LYS A 78 33.58 9.35 21.31
CA LYS A 78 32.84 9.69 22.52
C LYS A 78 32.60 11.20 22.53
N VAL A 79 31.35 11.61 22.70
CA VAL A 79 30.98 13.03 22.79
C VAL A 79 30.58 13.29 24.24
N GLN A 80 31.24 14.26 24.87
CA GLN A 80 30.93 14.69 26.24
C GLN A 80 29.50 15.25 26.29
N VAL A 81 28.69 14.73 27.20
CA VAL A 81 27.31 15.19 27.38
C VAL A 81 27.23 16.13 28.58
N GLY A 82 27.24 17.43 28.30
CA GLY A 82 27.02 18.49 29.30
C GLY A 82 28.28 18.99 30.00
N LYS A 83 28.21 20.22 30.53
CA LYS A 83 29.30 20.89 31.28
C LYS A 83 29.36 20.49 32.77
N ALA A 84 28.48 19.59 33.21
CA ALA A 84 28.38 19.19 34.61
C ALA A 84 29.20 17.91 34.85
N ALA A 85 30.35 18.06 35.49
CA ALA A 85 31.13 16.94 36.00
C ALA A 85 30.59 16.52 37.38
N LEU A 86 30.48 15.22 37.63
CA LEU A 86 30.16 14.69 38.95
C LEU A 86 31.48 14.41 39.68
N GLU A 87 31.70 15.06 40.81
CA GLU A 87 32.84 14.80 41.68
C GLU A 87 32.53 13.58 42.56
N VAL A 88 33.22 12.46 42.32
CA VAL A 88 33.12 11.28 43.19
C VAL A 88 34.29 11.33 44.17
N VAL A 89 34.00 11.65 45.43
CA VAL A 89 35.00 11.69 46.49
C VAL A 89 35.15 10.29 47.09
N GLY A 90 36.15 9.55 46.60
CA GLY A 90 36.65 8.33 47.26
C GLY A 90 37.72 8.66 48.30
N LYS A 91 37.86 7.81 49.32
CA LYS A 91 38.64 8.07 50.55
C LYS A 91 40.09 8.56 50.37
N ARG A 92 40.72 8.49 49.19
CA ARG A 92 42.07 9.03 48.95
C ARG A 92 42.36 9.64 47.57
N LYS A 93 41.41 9.75 46.62
CA LYS A 93 41.64 10.41 45.33
C LYS A 93 40.35 11.05 44.80
N ARG A 94 40.46 12.29 44.31
CA ARG A 94 39.39 13.01 43.58
C ARG A 94 39.55 12.70 42.10
N GLU A 95 38.59 11.99 41.52
CA GLU A 95 38.57 11.71 40.09
C GLU A 95 37.33 12.39 39.47
N LEU A 96 37.58 13.25 38.49
CA LEU A 96 36.54 13.97 37.76
C LEU A 96 36.03 13.07 36.63
N VAL A 97 34.86 12.46 36.82
CA VAL A 97 34.26 11.58 35.83
C VAL A 97 33.19 12.34 35.04
N VAL A 98 33.47 12.61 33.77
CA VAL A 98 32.48 13.17 32.84
C VAL A 98 31.70 12.01 32.22
N PRO A 99 30.35 11.99 32.27
CA PRO A 99 29.58 10.95 31.60
C PRO A 99 29.77 11.01 30.08
N GLU A 100 30.46 10.02 29.54
CA GLU A 100 30.61 9.82 28.10
C GLU A 100 29.44 8.96 27.60
N LYS A 101 28.68 9.46 26.61
CA LYS A 101 27.73 8.63 25.86
C LYS A 101 28.28 8.33 24.48
N ASP A 102 28.11 7.09 24.04
CA ASP A 102 28.43 6.68 22.69
C ASP A 102 27.58 7.49 21.69
N ALA A 103 28.24 8.25 20.82
CA ALA A 103 27.55 8.96 19.76
C ALA A 103 26.88 7.94 18.83
N PRO A 104 25.65 8.20 18.34
CA PRO A 104 25.02 7.30 17.37
C PRO A 104 25.95 7.21 16.16
N VAL A 105 26.42 5.99 15.88
CA VAL A 105 27.28 5.70 14.72
C VAL A 105 26.65 6.35 13.50
N ARG A 106 27.30 7.39 12.97
CA ARG A 106 26.86 8.07 11.74
C ARG A 106 27.05 7.07 10.61
N ARG A 107 26.00 6.29 10.34
CA ARG A 107 25.98 5.32 9.24
C ARG A 107 26.36 6.02 7.96
N SER A 108 27.22 5.39 7.16
CA SER A 108 27.62 5.95 5.87
C SER A 108 26.38 6.15 4.99
N THR A 109 26.42 7.11 4.07
CA THR A 109 25.28 7.38 3.17
C THR A 109 24.91 6.13 2.35
N ALA A 110 25.88 5.29 2.02
CA ALA A 110 25.70 3.99 1.36
C ALA A 110 24.96 2.98 2.24
N GLU A 111 25.32 2.86 3.52
CA GLU A 111 24.62 1.99 4.49
C GLU A 111 23.17 2.43 4.71
N ALA A 112 22.92 3.74 4.80
CA ALA A 112 21.58 4.27 4.95
C ALA A 112 20.70 3.99 3.73
N VAL A 113 21.26 4.03 2.51
CA VAL A 113 20.56 3.65 1.28
C VAL A 113 20.35 2.14 1.22
N GLY A 114 21.35 1.33 1.58
CA GLY A 114 21.25 -0.12 1.63
C GLY A 114 20.15 -0.59 2.59
N LEU A 115 20.07 0.01 3.78
CA LEU A 115 19.04 -0.30 4.78
C LEU A 115 17.64 0.11 4.30
N LYS A 116 17.50 1.23 3.57
CA LYS A 116 16.23 1.63 2.94
C LYS A 116 15.77 0.63 1.88
N ILE A 117 16.69 0.13 1.05
CA ILE A 117 16.38 -0.88 0.03
C ILE A 117 15.95 -2.18 0.68
N LEU A 118 16.67 -2.63 1.72
CA LEU A 118 16.30 -3.81 2.50
C LEU A 118 14.92 -3.67 3.14
N HIS A 119 14.65 -2.54 3.80
CA HIS A 119 13.34 -2.29 4.39
C HIS A 119 12.23 -2.23 3.32
N GLN A 120 12.51 -1.67 2.14
CA GLN A 120 11.57 -1.67 1.03
C GLN A 120 11.32 -3.08 0.47
N ALA A 121 12.35 -3.91 0.36
CA ALA A 121 12.24 -5.30 -0.07
C ALA A 121 11.40 -6.13 0.92
N VAL A 122 11.69 -6.02 2.21
CA VAL A 122 10.92 -6.67 3.29
C VAL A 122 9.46 -6.21 3.26
N LYS A 123 9.21 -4.90 3.08
CA LYS A 123 7.84 -4.38 2.95
C LYS A 123 7.13 -4.88 1.68
N SER A 124 7.85 -5.07 0.59
CA SER A 124 7.29 -5.58 -0.67
C SER A 124 7.00 -7.09 -0.65
N GLN A 125 7.75 -7.85 0.16
CA GLN A 125 7.59 -9.29 0.35
C GLN A 125 6.64 -9.64 1.51
N SER A 126 6.25 -8.65 2.33
CA SER A 126 5.38 -8.89 3.49
C SER A 126 4.06 -9.57 3.09
N HIS A 127 3.76 -10.70 3.73
CA HIS A 127 2.55 -11.50 3.52
C HIS A 127 1.25 -10.75 3.86
N GLY A 128 1.33 -9.61 4.55
CA GLY A 128 0.18 -8.74 4.87
C GLY A 128 -0.07 -7.61 3.87
N ARG A 129 0.65 -7.56 2.75
CA ARG A 129 0.45 -6.52 1.74
C ARG A 129 -0.81 -6.82 0.93
N LEU A 130 -1.88 -6.05 1.19
CA LEU A 130 -3.08 -6.03 0.36
C LEU A 130 -2.71 -5.82 -1.11
N LEU A 131 -3.23 -6.69 -1.98
CA LEU A 131 -3.05 -6.51 -3.42
C LEU A 131 -3.71 -5.19 -3.84
N PRO A 132 -3.16 -4.46 -4.83
CA PRO A 132 -3.74 -3.19 -5.27
C PRO A 132 -5.22 -3.25 -5.66
N HIS A 133 -5.70 -4.43 -6.06
CA HIS A 133 -7.09 -4.68 -6.46
C HIS A 133 -7.95 -5.26 -5.34
N GLN A 134 -7.35 -5.73 -4.23
CA GLN A 134 -8.06 -6.38 -3.14
C GLN A 134 -9.08 -5.43 -2.50
N ASN A 135 -8.69 -4.18 -2.23
CA ASN A 135 -9.62 -3.16 -1.71
C ASN A 135 -10.84 -2.93 -2.62
N ARG A 136 -10.66 -3.01 -3.95
CA ARG A 136 -11.76 -2.87 -4.90
C ARG A 136 -12.69 -4.07 -4.82
N HIS A 137 -12.12 -5.28 -4.81
CA HIS A 137 -12.91 -6.50 -4.67
C HIS A 137 -13.65 -6.55 -3.34
N ASP A 138 -12.99 -6.24 -2.23
CA ASP A 138 -13.59 -6.21 -0.90
C ASP A 138 -14.77 -5.22 -0.84
N TYR A 139 -14.61 -4.04 -1.46
CA TYR A 139 -15.69 -3.07 -1.58
C TYR A 139 -16.86 -3.59 -2.43
N GLU A 140 -16.57 -4.21 -3.58
CA GLU A 140 -17.60 -4.82 -4.43
C GLU A 140 -18.33 -5.96 -3.71
N TYR A 141 -17.61 -6.82 -2.97
CA TYR A 141 -18.21 -7.89 -2.16
C TYR A 141 -19.10 -7.32 -1.06
N ARG A 142 -18.66 -6.26 -0.38
CA ARG A 142 -19.48 -5.58 0.62
C ARG A 142 -20.76 -5.02 0.01
N LEU A 143 -20.68 -4.36 -1.14
CA LEU A 143 -21.86 -3.85 -1.84
C LEU A 143 -22.81 -4.98 -2.26
N ARG A 144 -22.28 -6.08 -2.81
CA ARG A 144 -23.10 -7.25 -3.16
C ARG A 144 -23.79 -7.83 -1.93
N SER A 145 -23.09 -7.97 -0.81
CA SER A 145 -23.65 -8.49 0.44
C SER A 145 -24.76 -7.60 1.00
N VAL A 146 -24.60 -6.28 0.96
CA VAL A 146 -25.66 -5.35 1.39
C VAL A 146 -26.87 -5.46 0.45
N ALA A 147 -26.63 -5.52 -0.87
CA ALA A 147 -27.70 -5.65 -1.85
C ALA A 147 -28.47 -6.97 -1.70
N THR A 148 -27.79 -8.12 -1.57
CA THR A 148 -28.44 -9.42 -1.38
C THR A 148 -29.22 -9.47 -0.08
N MET A 149 -28.67 -8.92 1.01
CA MET A 149 -29.38 -8.80 2.29
C MET A 149 -30.65 -7.97 2.15
N GLY A 150 -30.60 -6.83 1.44
CA GLY A 150 -31.77 -6.00 1.17
C GLY A 150 -32.83 -6.73 0.34
N VAL A 151 -32.44 -7.48 -0.69
CA VAL A 151 -33.36 -8.29 -1.50
C VAL A 151 -34.03 -9.38 -0.66
N VAL A 152 -33.26 -10.10 0.17
CA VAL A 152 -33.82 -11.13 1.06
C VAL A 152 -34.77 -10.52 2.09
N GLN A 153 -34.45 -9.34 2.62
CA GLN A 153 -35.34 -8.63 3.55
C GLN A 153 -36.66 -8.26 2.90
N LEU A 154 -36.63 -7.68 1.69
CA LEU A 154 -37.82 -7.32 0.92
C LEU A 154 -38.65 -8.56 0.55
N PHE A 155 -37.99 -9.65 0.17
CA PHE A 155 -38.67 -10.90 -0.15
C PHE A 155 -39.38 -11.48 1.07
N ASN A 156 -38.71 -11.51 2.22
CA ASN A 156 -39.29 -12.02 3.46
C ASN A 156 -40.45 -11.15 3.96
N SER A 157 -40.34 -9.81 3.88
CA SER A 157 -41.42 -8.91 4.27
C SER A 157 -42.63 -9.02 3.33
N LEU A 158 -42.42 -9.18 2.01
CA LEU A 158 -43.49 -9.47 1.06
C LEU A 158 -44.16 -10.82 1.34
N ALA A 159 -43.38 -11.85 1.67
CA ALA A 159 -43.92 -13.15 2.03
C ALA A 159 -44.78 -13.09 3.30
N GLN A 160 -44.34 -12.37 4.33
CA GLN A 160 -45.12 -12.16 5.57
C GLN A 160 -46.40 -11.35 5.30
N SER A 161 -46.31 -10.29 4.50
CA SER A 161 -47.45 -9.47 4.08
C SER A 161 -48.52 -10.29 3.33
N ARG A 162 -48.10 -11.13 2.38
CA ARG A 162 -49.02 -12.04 1.67
C ARG A 162 -49.67 -13.07 2.59
N LYS A 163 -48.91 -13.65 3.53
CA LYS A 163 -49.46 -14.56 4.54
C LYS A 163 -50.50 -13.89 5.42
N ALA A 164 -50.24 -12.66 5.88
CA ALA A 164 -51.20 -11.89 6.67
C ALA A 164 -52.46 -11.51 5.87
N SER A 165 -52.30 -11.18 4.59
CA SER A 165 -53.46 -10.93 3.70
C SER A 165 -54.31 -12.18 3.49
N ALA A 166 -53.70 -13.35 3.32
CA ALA A 166 -54.42 -14.61 3.14
C ALA A 166 -55.16 -15.04 4.42
N ALA A 167 -54.65 -14.67 5.61
CA ALA A 167 -55.35 -14.94 6.87
C ALA A 167 -56.73 -14.24 6.96
N LEU A 168 -56.93 -13.14 6.22
CA LEU A 168 -58.21 -12.44 6.14
C LEU A 168 -59.24 -13.16 5.25
N ASP A 169 -58.82 -14.13 4.42
CA ASP A 169 -59.74 -14.97 3.65
C ASP A 169 -60.70 -15.72 4.60
N ALA A 170 -60.23 -16.07 5.81
CA ALA A 170 -61.06 -16.70 6.84
C ALA A 170 -62.12 -15.75 7.45
N GLU A 171 -62.01 -14.44 7.27
CA GLU A 171 -63.01 -13.46 7.70
C GLU A 171 -64.03 -13.10 6.61
N GLU A 172 -63.90 -13.67 5.40
CA GLU A 172 -64.88 -13.52 4.30
C GLU A 172 -66.34 -13.82 4.69
N PRO A 173 -66.67 -14.87 5.47
CA PRO A 173 -68.08 -15.11 5.82
C PRO A 173 -68.69 -14.05 6.75
N LYS A 174 -67.89 -13.15 7.32
CA LYS A 174 -68.35 -12.11 8.28
C LYS A 174 -68.51 -10.72 7.64
N MET A 175 -68.00 -10.52 6.43
CA MET A 175 -67.86 -9.20 5.79
C MET A 175 -68.27 -9.26 4.31
N THR A 176 -68.63 -8.12 3.71
CA THR A 176 -68.84 -8.05 2.26
C THR A 176 -67.51 -8.14 1.51
N SER A 177 -67.52 -8.69 0.29
CA SER A 177 -66.32 -8.87 -0.55
C SER A 177 -65.45 -7.62 -0.66
N ASP A 178 -66.08 -6.47 -0.86
CA ASP A 178 -65.38 -5.20 -1.06
C ASP A 178 -64.63 -4.76 0.20
N LYS A 179 -65.26 -4.92 1.37
CA LYS A 179 -64.63 -4.63 2.68
C LYS A 179 -63.47 -5.57 2.96
N VAL A 180 -63.56 -6.82 2.54
CA VAL A 180 -62.48 -7.80 2.67
C VAL A 180 -61.29 -7.39 1.80
N LEU A 181 -61.52 -7.01 0.54
CA LEU A 181 -60.46 -6.56 -0.37
C LEU A 181 -59.74 -5.30 0.14
N GLU A 182 -60.49 -4.32 0.65
CA GLU A 182 -59.91 -3.12 1.27
C GLU A 182 -59.03 -3.48 2.48
N LYS A 183 -59.54 -4.33 3.39
CA LYS A 183 -58.78 -4.79 4.56
C LYS A 183 -57.53 -5.57 4.17
N LYS A 184 -57.62 -6.45 3.17
CA LYS A 184 -56.47 -7.18 2.61
C LYS A 184 -55.37 -6.23 2.16
N GLN A 185 -55.73 -5.17 1.43
CA GLN A 185 -54.76 -4.17 0.99
C GLN A 185 -54.15 -3.38 2.15
N MET A 186 -54.94 -2.99 3.15
CA MET A 186 -54.46 -2.25 4.32
C MET A 186 -53.50 -3.09 5.15
N VAL A 187 -53.92 -4.31 5.53
CA VAL A 187 -53.10 -5.24 6.33
C VAL A 187 -51.83 -5.63 5.56
N SER A 188 -51.93 -5.91 4.27
CA SER A 188 -50.78 -6.20 3.42
C SER A 188 -49.72 -5.09 3.47
N LYS A 189 -50.14 -3.82 3.35
CA LYS A 189 -49.26 -2.64 3.40
C LYS A 189 -48.66 -2.46 4.80
N GLU A 190 -49.48 -2.52 5.84
CA GLU A 190 -49.03 -2.30 7.22
C GLU A 190 -48.07 -3.38 7.70
N VAL A 191 -48.38 -4.65 7.45
CA VAL A 191 -47.51 -5.78 7.81
C VAL A 191 -46.20 -5.73 7.04
N PHE A 192 -46.24 -5.38 5.75
CA PHE A 192 -45.02 -5.18 4.96
C PHE A 192 -44.12 -4.09 5.56
N LEU A 193 -44.69 -2.92 5.88
CA LEU A 193 -43.95 -1.82 6.48
C LEU A 193 -43.46 -2.14 7.90
N ALA A 194 -44.25 -2.86 8.69
CA ALA A 194 -43.85 -3.31 10.02
C ALA A 194 -42.66 -4.28 9.93
N ALA A 195 -42.72 -5.26 9.02
CA ALA A 195 -41.65 -6.22 8.80
C ALA A 195 -40.34 -5.56 8.31
N LEU A 196 -40.43 -4.50 7.50
CA LEU A 196 -39.25 -3.72 7.08
C LEU A 196 -38.59 -2.94 8.21
N ARG A 197 -39.38 -2.47 9.19
CA ARG A 197 -38.89 -1.68 10.33
C ARG A 197 -38.28 -2.55 11.43
N GLN A 198 -38.54 -3.85 11.45
CA GLN A 198 -37.95 -4.71 12.47
C GLN A 198 -36.43 -4.77 12.28
N PRO A 199 -35.63 -4.42 13.31
CA PRO A 199 -34.20 -4.63 13.26
C PRO A 199 -33.96 -6.14 13.09
N GLN A 200 -33.22 -6.51 12.06
CA GLN A 200 -32.77 -7.90 11.93
C GLN A 200 -31.98 -8.24 13.20
N ARG A 201 -32.49 -9.17 14.00
CA ARG A 201 -31.69 -9.80 15.05
C ARG A 201 -30.56 -10.54 14.33
N GLN A 202 -29.37 -9.97 14.40
CA GLN A 202 -28.12 -10.64 14.02
C GLN A 202 -27.75 -11.67 15.08
#